data_AF-A0A7C6SNG2-F1
#
_entry.id   AF-A0A7C6SNG2-F1
#
_cell.length_a   1.000
_cell.length_b   1.000
_cell.length_c   1.000
_cell.angle_alpha   90.00
_cell.angle_beta   90.00
_cell.angle_gamma   90.00
#
_symmetry.space_group_name_H-M   'P 1'
#
loop_
_entity.id
_entity.type
_entity.pdbx_description
1 polymer ?
#
loop_
_entity_poly.entity_id
_entity_poly.type
_entity_poly.pdbx_seq_one_letter_code
_entity_poly.pdbx_strand_id
1 'polypeptide(L)'
;MIARNRHRIWLRIGGLALLCLALIVALVMLKPPKVLPLPQPKESLEAVFQTDIENIRSFTVYPLNYPAYTLVQLDGHFAVEGQPDYPLKETDIAFMAEHVAAVTPAERVDEWVDTPLNRANFGFADNTVRVTAQLKDGRSIGFQFGADAPTETPSVYFLLDQDQYLYTMPASVRDLFDQGLHFLHTVPDISTTDTSDILEISVNASERSVRLLSVGTTWALTEPLPYPASSDAMQRLLSTVQQLRLAVFVTDIDDQTDLSSYGLAQDTTTITIKRRDQASLVLELGADIHGIGAYCAYEGAIYMVSYLALGALHHLDVQGVAFQGITDIPFADVKHIEVRTPELSRKYSVQWVERVAPNNQLVLDENGQVQMDAKIMLEGTVVDADALTKFYQRLEAMQPAKPLPLDIDLPPTPKLTISVYTKGDSRILSFYAMDDGKMALSMDGYVVWAYEGQAVEQALKILRNS
;
A
#
# COMPACT_ATOMS: atom_id res chain seq x y z
N MET A 1 16.17 8.93 -84.86
CA MET A 1 17.02 8.80 -83.64
C MET A 1 17.00 10.03 -82.71
N ILE A 2 16.24 11.10 -83.01
CA ILE A 2 16.30 12.38 -82.27
C ILE A 2 15.22 12.52 -81.17
N ALA A 3 14.09 11.81 -81.27
CA ALA A 3 13.00 11.91 -80.28
C ALA A 3 13.29 11.23 -78.94
N ARG A 4 14.08 10.15 -78.92
CA ARG A 4 14.38 9.36 -77.71
C ARG A 4 15.37 10.04 -76.75
N ASN A 5 16.12 11.03 -77.22
CA ASN A 5 17.08 11.80 -76.41
C ASN A 5 16.44 12.99 -75.67
N ARG A 6 15.41 13.64 -76.26
CA ARG A 6 14.71 14.76 -75.59
C ARG A 6 13.95 14.31 -74.34
N HIS A 7 13.34 13.13 -74.37
CA HIS A 7 12.60 12.57 -73.23
C HIS A 7 13.53 12.23 -72.04
N ARG A 8 14.74 11.72 -72.32
CA ARG A 8 15.76 11.45 -71.29
C ARG A 8 16.36 12.72 -70.68
N ILE A 9 16.44 13.81 -71.44
CA ILE A 9 16.91 15.12 -70.95
C ILE A 9 15.85 15.75 -70.04
N TRP A 10 14.57 15.70 -70.43
CA TRP A 10 13.47 16.21 -69.59
C TRP A 10 13.26 15.42 -68.29
N LEU A 11 13.43 14.09 -68.31
CA LEU A 11 13.42 13.27 -67.08
C LEU A 11 14.61 13.57 -66.15
N ARG A 12 15.78 13.90 -66.71
CA ARG A 12 16.95 14.29 -65.91
C ARG A 12 16.80 15.68 -65.30
N ILE A 13 16.20 16.62 -66.02
CA ILE A 13 15.92 17.98 -65.52
C ILE A 13 14.82 17.94 -64.44
N GLY A 14 13.75 17.17 -64.66
CA GLY A 14 12.69 16.98 -63.66
C GLY A 14 13.18 16.28 -62.40
N GLY A 15 14.04 15.26 -62.55
CA GLY A 15 14.69 14.59 -61.41
C GLY A 15 15.62 15.51 -60.63
N LEU A 16 16.40 16.37 -61.31
CA LEU A 16 17.28 17.34 -60.67
C LEU A 16 16.49 18.41 -59.89
N ALA A 17 15.37 18.89 -60.45
CA ALA A 17 14.50 19.86 -59.80
C ALA A 17 13.85 19.31 -58.53
N LEU A 18 13.40 18.05 -58.55
CA LEU A 18 12.87 17.34 -57.38
C LEU A 18 13.93 17.13 -56.30
N LEU A 19 15.17 16.82 -56.69
CA LEU A 19 16.28 16.64 -55.77
C LEU A 19 16.70 17.98 -55.13
N CYS A 20 16.70 19.08 -55.88
CA CYS A 20 16.90 20.42 -55.34
C CYS A 20 15.77 20.84 -54.40
N LEU A 21 14.51 20.54 -54.72
CA LEU A 21 13.38 20.83 -53.85
C LEU A 21 13.45 20.03 -52.53
N ALA A 22 13.78 18.74 -52.62
CA ALA A 22 14.00 17.89 -51.45
C ALA A 22 15.18 18.37 -50.60
N LEU A 23 16.27 18.84 -51.23
CA LEU A 23 17.42 19.42 -50.54
C LEU A 23 17.06 20.73 -49.83
N ILE A 24 16.23 21.58 -50.45
CA ILE A 24 15.75 22.84 -49.84
C ILE A 24 14.84 22.53 -48.65
N VAL A 25 13.91 21.57 -48.78
CA VAL A 25 13.04 21.13 -47.68
C VAL A 25 13.87 20.52 -46.56
N ALA A 26 14.87 19.68 -46.88
CA ALA A 26 15.80 19.15 -45.90
C ALA A 26 16.62 20.25 -45.21
N LEU A 27 17.08 21.27 -45.94
CA LEU A 27 17.77 22.44 -45.38
C LEU A 27 16.86 23.31 -44.50
N VAL A 28 15.56 23.39 -44.79
CA VAL A 28 14.57 24.08 -43.95
C VAL A 28 14.25 23.26 -42.69
N MET A 29 14.19 21.93 -42.80
CA MET A 29 13.99 21.01 -41.66
C MET A 29 15.25 20.83 -40.80
N LEU A 30 16.43 21.08 -41.36
CA LEU A 30 17.73 21.13 -40.66
C LEU A 30 18.04 22.51 -40.08
N LYS A 31 17.21 23.54 -40.33
CA LYS A 31 17.29 24.75 -39.53
C LYS A 31 16.88 24.34 -38.12
N PRO A 32 17.76 24.48 -37.11
CA PRO A 32 17.35 24.28 -35.74
C PRO A 32 16.12 25.17 -35.50
N PRO A 33 15.13 24.72 -34.70
CA PRO A 33 14.05 25.61 -34.29
C PRO A 33 14.69 26.92 -33.85
N LYS A 34 14.11 28.06 -34.23
CA LYS A 34 14.60 29.37 -33.80
C LYS A 34 14.65 29.31 -32.27
N VAL A 35 15.83 29.08 -31.71
CA VAL A 35 16.06 29.15 -30.27
C VAL A 35 15.89 30.63 -29.98
N LEU A 36 14.71 30.98 -29.44
CA LEU A 36 14.48 32.31 -28.92
C LEU A 36 15.63 32.57 -27.93
N PRO A 37 16.27 33.75 -27.99
CA PRO A 37 17.35 34.07 -27.06
C PRO A 37 16.85 33.80 -25.64
N LEU A 38 17.63 33.02 -24.86
CA LEU A 38 17.37 32.83 -23.44
C LEU A 38 17.24 34.24 -22.83
N PRO A 39 16.12 34.56 -22.15
CA PRO A 39 16.02 35.81 -21.41
C PRO A 39 17.21 35.87 -20.46
N GLN A 40 17.96 36.98 -20.49
CA GLN A 40 18.96 37.23 -19.45
C GLN A 40 18.19 37.52 -18.15
N PRO A 41 18.58 36.91 -17.01
CA PRO A 41 17.84 37.09 -15.76
C PRO A 41 17.89 38.58 -15.40
N LYS A 42 16.73 39.24 -15.52
CA LYS A 42 16.47 40.54 -14.92
C LYS A 42 15.79 40.31 -13.58
N GLU A 43 16.05 41.22 -12.66
CA GLU A 43 15.55 41.26 -11.28
C GLU A 43 14.20 40.58 -11.08
N SER A 44 14.06 39.81 -9.99
CA SER A 44 12.79 39.25 -9.55
C SER A 44 11.69 40.30 -9.65
N LEU A 45 10.68 40.05 -10.48
CA LEU A 45 9.61 41.01 -10.71
C LEU A 45 8.78 41.19 -9.43
N GLU A 46 8.36 42.43 -9.17
CA GLU A 46 7.26 42.68 -8.24
C GLU A 46 5.97 42.02 -8.75
N ALA A 47 5.01 41.80 -7.86
CA ALA A 47 3.71 41.27 -8.24
C ALA A 47 3.06 42.16 -9.32
N VAL A 48 2.74 41.58 -10.47
CA VAL A 48 2.07 42.31 -11.57
C VAL A 48 0.59 42.56 -11.27
N PHE A 49 0.05 41.82 -10.30
CA PHE A 49 -1.23 42.07 -9.68
C PHE A 49 -1.14 41.72 -8.20
N GLN A 50 -1.74 42.54 -7.34
CA GLN A 50 -1.81 42.30 -5.90
C GLN A 50 -3.12 42.81 -5.30
N THR A 51 -3.70 42.01 -4.40
CA THR A 51 -4.83 42.35 -3.53
C THR A 51 -4.73 41.54 -2.23
N ASP A 52 -5.49 41.91 -1.20
CA ASP A 52 -5.69 41.05 -0.04
C ASP A 52 -6.60 39.86 -0.40
N ILE A 53 -6.33 38.69 0.18
CA ILE A 53 -7.13 37.47 -0.01
C ILE A 53 -8.61 37.72 0.38
N GLU A 54 -8.85 38.53 1.41
CA GLU A 54 -10.20 38.92 1.84
C GLU A 54 -10.97 39.74 0.80
N ASN A 55 -10.33 40.26 -0.24
CA ASN A 55 -11.01 40.97 -1.32
C ASN A 55 -11.40 40.05 -2.48
N ILE A 56 -10.97 38.78 -2.48
CA ILE A 56 -11.38 37.78 -3.45
C ILE A 56 -12.78 37.30 -3.09
N ARG A 57 -13.76 37.52 -3.98
CA ARG A 57 -15.12 36.99 -3.80
C ARG A 57 -15.20 35.52 -4.20
N SER A 58 -14.63 35.18 -5.34
CA SER A 58 -14.55 33.80 -5.84
C SER A 58 -13.45 33.67 -6.88
N PHE A 59 -13.00 32.45 -7.15
CA PHE A 59 -12.19 32.14 -8.32
C PHE A 59 -12.57 30.79 -8.92
N THR A 60 -12.57 30.71 -10.24
CA THR A 60 -12.87 29.52 -11.03
C THR A 60 -11.58 29.01 -11.68
N VAL A 61 -11.32 27.72 -11.51
CA VAL A 61 -10.18 27.02 -12.08
C VAL A 61 -10.64 26.17 -13.26
N TYR A 62 -9.92 26.28 -14.37
CA TYR A 62 -10.13 25.52 -15.59
C TYR A 62 -8.89 24.63 -15.81
N PRO A 63 -8.86 23.41 -15.24
CA PRO A 63 -7.77 22.45 -15.44
C PRO A 63 -7.89 21.76 -16.82
N LEU A 64 -6.82 21.12 -17.30
CA LEU A 64 -6.78 20.56 -18.67
C LEU A 64 -7.65 19.31 -18.87
N ASN A 65 -7.62 18.42 -17.88
CA ASN A 65 -8.21 17.07 -17.98
C ASN A 65 -9.38 16.85 -17.01
N TYR A 66 -9.86 17.90 -16.36
CA TYR A 66 -10.94 17.83 -15.38
C TYR A 66 -11.99 18.92 -15.62
N PRO A 67 -13.22 18.74 -15.12
CA PRO A 67 -14.21 19.81 -15.14
C PRO A 67 -13.72 21.05 -14.37
N ALA A 68 -14.13 22.23 -14.83
CA ALA A 68 -13.90 23.47 -14.10
C ALA A 68 -14.70 23.49 -12.79
N TYR A 69 -14.15 24.15 -11.77
CA TYR A 69 -14.79 24.33 -10.47
C TYR A 69 -14.56 25.74 -9.94
N THR A 70 -15.50 26.23 -9.15
CA THR A 70 -15.45 27.57 -8.54
C THR A 70 -15.34 27.45 -7.03
N LEU A 71 -14.42 28.21 -6.45
CA LEU A 71 -14.26 28.40 -5.01
C LEU A 71 -14.77 29.80 -4.64
N VAL A 72 -15.68 29.87 -3.68
CA VAL A 72 -16.33 31.09 -3.21
C VAL A 72 -15.86 31.39 -1.79
N GLN A 73 -15.50 32.63 -1.53
CA GLN A 73 -15.08 33.04 -0.19
C GLN A 73 -16.31 33.17 0.73
N LEU A 74 -16.31 32.42 1.83
CA LEU A 74 -17.31 32.45 2.90
C LEU A 74 -16.59 32.77 4.21
N ASP A 75 -16.97 33.83 4.92
CA ASP A 75 -16.52 34.17 6.29
C ASP A 75 -15.10 33.66 6.68
N GLY A 76 -14.08 34.08 5.92
CA GLY A 76 -12.67 33.79 6.20
C GLY A 76 -12.10 32.48 5.64
N HIS A 77 -12.88 31.67 4.94
CA HIS A 77 -12.43 30.46 4.22
C HIS A 77 -13.01 30.43 2.80
N PHE A 78 -12.64 29.43 2.00
CA PHE A 78 -13.21 29.20 0.68
C PHE A 78 -13.96 27.88 0.66
N ALA A 79 -15.10 27.84 -0.02
CA ALA A 79 -15.90 26.64 -0.22
C ALA A 79 -16.27 26.46 -1.69
N VAL A 80 -16.68 25.26 -2.08
CA VAL A 80 -17.09 24.97 -3.46
C VAL A 80 -18.43 25.63 -3.75
N GLU A 81 -18.53 26.29 -4.92
CA GLU A 81 -19.78 26.90 -5.37
C GLU A 81 -20.91 25.86 -5.45
N GLY A 82 -21.99 26.11 -4.70
CA GLY A 82 -23.14 25.20 -4.64
C GLY A 82 -22.96 23.98 -3.73
N GLN A 83 -21.78 23.76 -3.16
CA GLN A 83 -21.47 22.66 -2.24
C GLN A 83 -20.66 23.17 -1.04
N PRO A 84 -21.26 23.96 -0.13
CA PRO A 84 -20.55 24.60 0.98
C PRO A 84 -19.94 23.59 1.98
N ASP A 85 -20.50 22.38 2.06
CA ASP A 85 -20.05 21.33 2.97
C ASP A 85 -18.99 20.40 2.35
N TYR A 86 -18.55 20.65 1.10
CA TYR A 86 -17.52 19.84 0.44
C TYR A 86 -16.19 19.93 1.20
N PRO A 87 -15.66 18.82 1.75
CA PRO A 87 -14.45 18.85 2.58
C PRO A 87 -13.18 19.21 1.80
N LEU A 88 -12.71 20.46 1.89
CA LEU A 88 -11.49 20.91 1.22
C LEU A 88 -10.23 20.82 2.11
N LYS A 89 -9.08 20.56 1.49
CA LYS A 89 -7.76 20.70 2.10
C LYS A 89 -7.40 22.17 2.22
N GLU A 90 -7.77 22.78 3.34
CA GLU A 90 -7.59 24.22 3.59
C GLU A 90 -6.19 24.76 3.28
N THR A 91 -5.14 23.96 3.51
CA THR A 91 -3.76 24.35 3.17
C THR A 91 -3.57 24.56 1.67
N ASP A 92 -4.09 23.66 0.84
CA ASP A 92 -3.95 23.73 -0.61
C ASP A 92 -4.76 24.91 -1.15
N ILE A 93 -5.96 25.12 -0.60
CA ILE A 93 -6.81 26.25 -0.96
C ILE A 93 -6.20 27.59 -0.57
N ALA A 94 -5.57 27.67 0.61
CA ALA A 94 -4.83 28.87 1.02
C ALA A 94 -3.70 29.20 0.04
N PHE A 95 -2.89 28.20 -0.36
CA PHE A 95 -1.85 28.41 -1.37
C PHE A 95 -2.41 28.84 -2.73
N MET A 96 -3.53 28.26 -3.16
CA MET A 96 -4.22 28.70 -4.39
C MET A 96 -4.65 30.17 -4.26
N ALA A 97 -5.30 30.53 -3.15
CA ALA A 97 -5.78 31.88 -2.91
C ALA A 97 -4.64 32.92 -2.84
N GLU A 98 -3.50 32.57 -2.26
CA GLU A 98 -2.30 33.41 -2.26
C GLU A 98 -1.82 33.72 -3.69
N HIS A 99 -1.77 32.73 -4.58
CA HIS A 99 -1.34 32.93 -5.98
C HIS A 99 -2.39 33.65 -6.83
N VAL A 100 -3.67 33.59 -6.46
CA VAL A 100 -4.72 34.41 -7.05
C VAL A 100 -4.65 35.85 -6.54
N ALA A 101 -4.35 36.04 -5.25
CA ALA A 101 -4.26 37.36 -4.62
C ALA A 101 -3.03 38.14 -5.07
N ALA A 102 -1.90 37.45 -5.30
CA ALA A 102 -0.64 38.05 -5.72
C ALA A 102 -0.03 37.27 -6.89
N VAL A 103 -0.22 37.78 -8.11
CA VAL A 103 0.37 37.19 -9.31
C VAL A 103 1.80 37.70 -9.46
N THR A 104 2.78 36.86 -9.16
CA THR A 104 4.20 37.20 -9.20
C THR A 104 4.91 36.34 -10.24
N PRO A 105 5.13 36.84 -11.47
CA PRO A 105 5.80 36.08 -12.51
C PRO A 105 7.29 35.93 -12.20
N ALA A 106 7.90 34.85 -12.70
CA ALA A 106 9.33 34.64 -12.58
C ALA A 106 10.12 35.65 -13.41
N GLU A 107 9.77 35.77 -14.70
CA GLU A 107 10.43 36.68 -15.63
C GLU A 107 9.45 37.29 -16.63
N ARG A 108 9.78 38.47 -17.16
CA ARG A 108 9.09 39.05 -18.32
C ARG A 108 9.85 38.67 -19.58
N VAL A 109 9.15 38.05 -20.52
CA VAL A 109 9.70 37.54 -21.78
C VAL A 109 9.72 38.64 -22.84
N ASP A 110 8.56 39.15 -23.25
CA ASP A 110 8.42 40.12 -24.33
C ASP A 110 7.07 40.86 -24.27
N GLU A 111 6.85 41.81 -25.17
CA GLU A 111 5.52 42.37 -25.45
C GLU A 111 4.58 41.30 -26.02
N TRP A 112 3.37 41.24 -25.48
CA TRP A 112 2.35 40.29 -25.92
C TRP A 112 1.45 40.92 -26.98
N VAL A 113 1.32 40.23 -28.11
CA VAL A 113 0.33 40.54 -29.15
C VAL A 113 -0.52 39.29 -29.36
N ASP A 114 -1.81 39.41 -29.05
CA ASP A 114 -2.75 38.29 -29.10
C ASP A 114 -3.12 37.92 -30.54
N THR A 115 -2.28 37.09 -31.18
CA THR A 115 -2.52 36.53 -32.50
C THR A 115 -2.63 35.00 -32.41
N PRO A 116 -3.39 34.34 -33.31
CA PRO A 116 -3.45 32.87 -33.34
C PRO A 116 -2.08 32.21 -33.44
N LEU A 117 -1.14 32.83 -34.17
CA LEU A 117 0.23 32.33 -34.30
C LEU A 117 0.99 32.41 -32.97
N ASN A 118 0.90 33.53 -32.25
CA ASN A 118 1.55 33.66 -30.95
C ASN A 118 0.92 32.71 -29.92
N ARG A 119 -0.42 32.64 -29.85
CA ARG A 119 -1.10 31.68 -28.98
C ARG A 119 -0.64 30.25 -29.24
N ALA A 120 -0.54 29.83 -30.51
CA ALA A 120 0.00 28.52 -30.85
C ALA A 120 1.48 28.34 -30.46
N ASN A 121 2.35 29.32 -30.74
CA ASN A 121 3.79 29.24 -30.48
C ASN A 121 4.13 29.14 -28.98
N PHE A 122 3.32 29.75 -28.11
CA PHE A 122 3.55 29.78 -26.67
C PHE A 122 2.63 28.83 -25.89
N GLY A 123 1.86 27.99 -26.59
CA GLY A 123 1.02 26.96 -25.97
C GLY A 123 -0.27 27.46 -25.34
N PHE A 124 -0.77 28.63 -25.73
CA PHE A 124 -2.07 29.16 -25.31
C PHE A 124 -3.21 28.69 -26.23
N ALA A 125 -3.35 27.38 -26.40
CA ALA A 125 -4.43 26.78 -27.18
C ALA A 125 -5.81 26.95 -26.52
N ASP A 126 -6.88 26.55 -27.21
CA ASP A 126 -8.25 26.66 -26.68
C ASP A 126 -8.48 25.91 -25.36
N ASN A 127 -7.69 24.87 -25.09
CA ASN A 127 -7.68 24.15 -23.83
C ASN A 127 -6.34 24.37 -23.12
N THR A 128 -6.32 25.28 -22.15
CA THR A 128 -5.16 25.64 -21.31
C THR A 128 -5.60 25.69 -19.86
N VAL A 129 -4.64 25.54 -18.95
CA VAL A 129 -4.90 25.82 -17.54
C VAL A 129 -5.18 27.32 -17.41
N ARG A 130 -6.35 27.67 -16.89
CA ARG A 130 -6.76 29.07 -16.71
C ARG A 130 -7.43 29.24 -15.35
N VAL A 131 -7.25 30.41 -14.77
CA VAL A 131 -7.99 30.84 -13.57
C VAL A 131 -8.66 32.16 -13.85
N THR A 132 -9.88 32.35 -13.38
CA THR A 132 -10.56 33.63 -13.35
C THR A 132 -11.01 33.92 -11.92
N ALA A 133 -10.85 35.15 -11.44
CA ALA A 133 -11.32 35.53 -10.12
C ALA A 133 -12.18 36.79 -10.17
N GLN A 134 -13.18 36.84 -9.31
CA GLN A 134 -14.04 37.98 -9.09
C GLN A 134 -13.68 38.62 -7.75
N LEU A 135 -13.45 39.93 -7.74
CA LEU A 135 -13.17 40.68 -6.53
C LEU A 135 -14.45 41.29 -5.95
N LYS A 136 -14.43 41.60 -4.64
CA LYS A 136 -15.57 42.20 -3.94
C LYS A 136 -15.90 43.61 -4.44
N ASP A 137 -14.93 44.32 -5.02
CA ASP A 137 -15.12 45.63 -5.64
C ASP A 137 -15.68 45.59 -7.07
N GLY A 138 -15.95 44.39 -7.60
CA GLY A 138 -16.50 44.17 -8.93
C GLY A 138 -15.46 44.05 -10.05
N ARG A 139 -14.17 44.19 -9.77
CA ARG A 139 -13.11 43.87 -10.73
C ARG A 139 -13.02 42.36 -10.96
N SER A 140 -12.57 41.96 -12.14
CA SER A 140 -12.20 40.57 -12.45
C SER A 140 -10.74 40.50 -12.84
N ILE A 141 -10.08 39.42 -12.46
CA ILE A 141 -8.75 39.05 -12.94
C ILE A 141 -8.84 37.70 -13.63
N GLY A 142 -7.97 37.46 -14.60
CA GLY A 142 -7.84 36.15 -15.23
C GLY A 142 -6.39 35.93 -15.65
N PHE A 143 -5.94 34.69 -15.61
CA PHE A 143 -4.61 34.33 -16.07
C PHE A 143 -4.57 32.93 -16.66
N GLN A 144 -3.65 32.72 -17.60
CA GLN A 144 -3.50 31.50 -18.39
C GLN A 144 -2.07 31.00 -18.33
N PHE A 145 -1.91 29.68 -18.31
CA PHE A 145 -0.61 29.00 -18.41
C PHE A 145 -0.49 28.34 -19.78
N GLY A 146 0.64 28.59 -20.44
CA GLY A 146 0.98 28.06 -21.75
C GLY A 146 1.88 26.83 -21.68
N ALA A 147 2.65 26.63 -22.74
CA ALA A 147 3.64 25.56 -22.83
C ALA A 147 4.83 25.78 -21.88
N ASP A 148 5.61 24.72 -21.65
CA ASP A 148 6.87 24.79 -20.93
C ASP A 148 7.82 25.80 -21.60
N ALA A 149 8.37 26.70 -20.79
CA ALA A 149 9.35 27.69 -21.22
C ALA A 149 10.76 27.07 -21.16
N PRO A 150 11.64 27.36 -22.13
CA PRO A 150 12.99 26.81 -22.17
C PRO A 150 13.93 27.56 -21.21
N THR A 151 13.67 27.47 -19.91
CA THR A 151 14.41 28.14 -18.82
C THR A 151 15.22 27.14 -18.00
N GLU A 152 16.23 27.61 -17.26
CA GLU A 152 17.04 26.75 -16.37
C GLU A 152 16.20 26.15 -15.22
N THR A 153 15.31 26.97 -14.64
CA THR A 153 14.32 26.51 -13.65
C THR A 153 13.03 26.15 -14.37
N PRO A 154 12.40 24.99 -14.09
CA PRO A 154 11.14 24.59 -14.74
C PRO A 154 10.07 25.68 -14.63
N SER A 155 9.75 26.30 -15.76
CA SER A 155 8.79 27.38 -15.87
C SER A 155 7.88 27.16 -17.07
N VAL A 156 6.75 27.85 -17.09
CA VAL A 156 5.78 27.85 -18.19
C VAL A 156 5.54 29.27 -18.64
N TYR A 157 5.14 29.45 -19.90
CA TYR A 157 4.65 30.75 -20.35
C TYR A 157 3.39 31.13 -19.59
N PHE A 158 3.25 32.42 -19.27
CA PHE A 158 2.17 32.94 -18.45
C PHE A 158 1.62 34.24 -19.04
N LEU A 159 0.29 34.34 -19.08
CA LEU A 159 -0.43 35.56 -19.47
C LEU A 159 -1.35 35.99 -18.34
N LEU A 160 -1.25 37.25 -17.95
CA LEU A 160 -2.26 37.95 -17.17
C LEU A 160 -3.22 38.64 -18.15
N ASP A 161 -4.52 38.43 -17.98
CA ASP A 161 -5.54 39.05 -18.82
C ASP A 161 -5.41 40.58 -18.76
N GLN A 162 -5.50 41.22 -19.93
CA GLN A 162 -5.36 42.68 -20.11
C GLN A 162 -3.97 43.27 -19.84
N ASP A 163 -2.96 42.44 -19.56
CA ASP A 163 -1.56 42.88 -19.54
C ASP A 163 -0.96 42.88 -20.97
N GLN A 164 0.06 43.72 -21.17
CA GLN A 164 0.74 43.94 -22.44
C GLN A 164 2.00 43.07 -22.61
N TYR A 165 2.29 42.19 -21.66
CA TYR A 165 3.52 41.40 -21.63
C TYR A 165 3.26 39.91 -21.49
N LEU A 166 4.16 39.14 -22.10
CA LEU A 166 4.29 37.71 -21.89
C LEU A 166 5.28 37.48 -20.75
N TYR A 167 4.94 36.59 -19.83
CA TYR A 167 5.78 36.24 -18.69
C TYR A 167 6.13 34.75 -18.68
N THR A 168 7.00 34.38 -17.74
CA THR A 168 7.15 33.02 -17.25
C THR A 168 6.66 32.91 -15.81
N MET A 169 6.22 31.72 -15.42
CA MET A 169 5.80 31.37 -14.06
C MET A 169 6.40 30.00 -13.70
N PRO A 170 6.80 29.73 -12.45
CA PRO A 170 7.26 28.40 -12.06
C PRO A 170 6.21 27.33 -12.40
N ALA A 171 6.63 26.20 -12.96
CA ALA A 171 5.72 25.13 -13.37
C ALA A 171 4.86 24.61 -12.19
N SER A 172 5.40 24.64 -10.97
CA SER A 172 4.67 24.28 -9.74
C SER A 172 3.43 25.13 -9.49
N VAL A 173 3.40 26.39 -9.95
CA VAL A 173 2.21 27.26 -9.83
C VAL A 173 1.13 26.83 -10.81
N ARG A 174 1.50 26.42 -12.04
CA ARG A 174 0.54 25.81 -12.97
C ARG A 174 -0.03 24.53 -12.36
N ASP A 175 0.84 23.67 -11.83
CA ASP A 175 0.45 22.36 -11.31
C ASP A 175 -0.52 22.48 -10.11
N LEU A 176 -0.43 23.57 -9.34
CA LEU A 176 -1.40 23.92 -8.29
C LEU A 176 -2.83 24.11 -8.82
N PHE A 177 -2.98 24.60 -10.06
CA PHE A 177 -4.28 24.84 -10.69
C PHE A 177 -4.68 23.75 -11.70
N ASP A 178 -3.74 22.93 -12.19
CA ASP A 178 -4.01 21.82 -13.12
C ASP A 178 -4.42 20.52 -12.42
N GLN A 179 -5.37 20.62 -11.50
CA GLN A 179 -5.91 19.48 -10.76
C GLN A 179 -7.43 19.58 -10.66
N GLY A 180 -8.11 18.44 -10.74
CA GLY A 180 -9.54 18.36 -10.52
C GLY A 180 -9.91 18.57 -9.06
N LEU A 181 -11.16 19.01 -8.82
CA LEU A 181 -11.68 19.32 -7.48
C LEU A 181 -11.46 18.19 -6.46
N HIS A 182 -11.58 16.92 -6.87
CA HIS A 182 -11.41 15.76 -6.00
C HIS A 182 -10.01 15.63 -5.37
N PHE A 183 -8.95 16.16 -6.01
CA PHE A 183 -7.61 16.17 -5.40
C PHE A 183 -7.51 17.14 -4.21
N LEU A 184 -8.35 18.17 -4.20
CA LEU A 184 -8.46 19.14 -3.12
C LEU A 184 -9.34 18.63 -1.97
N HIS A 185 -9.98 17.46 -2.11
CA HIS A 185 -10.81 16.90 -1.06
C HIS A 185 -9.94 16.28 0.06
N THR A 186 -10.35 16.45 1.31
CA THR A 186 -9.67 15.82 2.45
C THR A 186 -9.74 14.28 2.39
N VAL A 187 -8.79 13.59 3.00
CA VAL A 187 -8.82 12.11 3.05
C VAL A 187 -8.86 11.71 4.52
N PRO A 188 -9.81 10.86 4.95
CA PRO A 188 -9.94 10.50 6.36
C PRO A 188 -8.71 9.71 6.82
N ASP A 189 -8.28 10.01 8.05
CA ASP A 189 -7.23 9.23 8.70
C ASP A 189 -7.82 7.95 9.29
N ILE A 190 -7.46 6.82 8.68
CA ILE A 190 -7.89 5.48 9.10
C ILE A 190 -6.79 4.74 9.88
N SER A 191 -5.66 5.40 10.15
CA SER A 191 -4.55 4.78 10.86
C SER A 191 -4.87 4.59 12.35
N THR A 192 -4.19 3.64 12.98
CA THR A 192 -4.25 3.46 14.44
C THR A 192 -2.84 3.37 14.99
N THR A 193 -2.57 4.04 16.11
CA THR A 193 -1.26 3.98 16.79
C THR A 193 -1.21 2.85 17.82
N ASP A 194 -2.35 2.53 18.44
CA ASP A 194 -2.50 1.40 19.35
C ASP A 194 -3.09 0.20 18.60
N THR A 195 -2.44 -0.96 18.71
CA THR A 195 -2.90 -2.22 18.12
C THR A 195 -3.35 -3.24 19.16
N SER A 196 -3.26 -2.89 20.46
CA SER A 196 -3.65 -3.76 21.57
C SER A 196 -5.17 -3.91 21.73
N ASP A 197 -5.94 -3.05 21.08
CA ASP A 197 -7.40 -3.09 21.02
C ASP A 197 -7.95 -3.87 19.81
N ILE A 198 -7.09 -4.27 18.85
CA ILE A 198 -7.48 -5.05 17.69
C ILE A 198 -7.80 -6.47 18.14
N LEU A 199 -9.03 -6.90 17.87
CA LEU A 199 -9.57 -8.20 18.23
C LEU A 199 -9.60 -9.18 17.05
N GLU A 200 -9.77 -8.66 15.84
CA GLU A 200 -9.93 -9.45 14.63
C GLU A 200 -9.34 -8.71 13.43
N ILE A 201 -8.65 -9.47 12.57
CA ILE A 201 -8.27 -9.05 11.23
C ILE A 201 -8.79 -10.11 10.27
N SER A 202 -9.59 -9.70 9.27
CA SER A 202 -10.07 -10.62 8.24
C SER A 202 -9.96 -10.03 6.85
N VAL A 203 -9.65 -10.88 5.88
CA VAL A 203 -9.69 -10.58 4.45
C VAL A 203 -10.59 -11.60 3.78
N ASN A 204 -11.67 -11.12 3.18
CA ASN A 204 -12.67 -11.93 2.49
C ASN A 204 -12.67 -11.56 1.01
N ALA A 205 -12.24 -12.47 0.16
CA ALA A 205 -12.35 -12.44 -1.29
C ALA A 205 -13.16 -13.65 -1.76
N SER A 206 -13.65 -13.61 -3.00
CA SER A 206 -14.58 -14.60 -3.57
C SER A 206 -14.09 -16.05 -3.47
N GLU A 207 -12.79 -16.29 -3.58
CA GLU A 207 -12.18 -17.64 -3.50
C GLU A 207 -11.35 -17.86 -2.23
N ARG A 208 -11.23 -16.85 -1.36
CA ARG A 208 -10.25 -16.83 -0.28
C ARG A 208 -10.76 -16.02 0.90
N SER A 209 -10.96 -16.68 2.04
CA SER A 209 -11.22 -16.01 3.31
C SER A 209 -10.16 -16.38 4.33
N VAL A 210 -9.57 -15.37 4.97
CA VAL A 210 -8.66 -15.51 6.11
C VAL A 210 -9.21 -14.69 7.25
N ARG A 211 -9.39 -15.32 8.42
CA ARG A 211 -9.78 -14.64 9.65
C ARG A 211 -8.84 -14.99 10.78
N LEU A 212 -8.33 -13.95 11.44
CA LEU A 212 -7.43 -14.02 12.58
C LEU A 212 -8.13 -13.39 13.79
N LEU A 213 -8.13 -14.09 14.93
CA LEU A 213 -8.66 -13.60 16.19
C LEU A 213 -7.58 -13.51 17.25
N SER A 214 -7.64 -12.46 18.06
CA SER A 214 -6.84 -12.34 19.27
C SER A 214 -7.35 -13.30 20.34
N VAL A 215 -6.46 -14.11 20.91
CA VAL A 215 -6.74 -15.07 21.98
C VAL A 215 -5.78 -14.83 23.13
N GLY A 216 -6.21 -14.07 24.13
CA GLY A 216 -5.34 -13.65 25.24
C GLY A 216 -4.21 -12.75 24.73
N THR A 217 -2.98 -13.25 24.74
CA THR A 217 -1.79 -12.53 24.25
C THR A 217 -1.28 -13.05 22.90
N THR A 218 -1.95 -14.04 22.32
CA THR A 218 -1.58 -14.65 21.03
C THR A 218 -2.69 -14.43 20.01
N TRP A 219 -2.48 -14.97 18.81
CA TRP A 219 -3.43 -14.90 17.70
C TRP A 219 -3.66 -16.29 17.14
N ALA A 220 -4.87 -16.53 16.66
CA ALA A 220 -5.27 -17.78 16.02
C ALA A 220 -5.94 -17.47 14.68
N LEU A 221 -5.60 -18.25 13.67
CA LEU A 221 -6.38 -18.39 12.45
C LEU A 221 -7.66 -19.16 12.80
N THR A 222 -8.81 -18.67 12.36
CA THR A 222 -10.10 -19.33 12.56
C THR A 222 -10.83 -19.65 11.26
N GLU A 223 -10.49 -18.96 10.16
CA GLU A 223 -10.96 -19.27 8.82
C GLU A 223 -9.75 -19.28 7.85
N PRO A 224 -9.68 -20.23 6.92
CA PRO A 224 -10.67 -21.27 6.63
C PRO A 224 -10.59 -22.47 7.60
N LEU A 225 -9.57 -22.51 8.45
CA LEU A 225 -9.39 -23.56 9.45
C LEU A 225 -8.83 -22.99 10.78
N PRO A 226 -9.12 -23.62 11.92
CA PRO A 226 -8.45 -23.36 13.18
C PRO A 226 -6.96 -23.71 13.14
N TYR A 227 -6.08 -22.73 13.38
CA TYR A 227 -4.63 -22.96 13.49
C TYR A 227 -3.95 -21.84 14.30
N PRO A 228 -2.91 -22.10 15.09
CA PRO A 228 -2.16 -21.03 15.74
C PRO A 228 -1.54 -20.09 14.70
N ALA A 229 -1.55 -18.78 14.96
CA ALA A 229 -0.90 -17.81 14.10
C ALA A 229 0.55 -17.58 14.53
N SER A 230 1.42 -17.29 13.56
CA SER A 230 2.81 -16.90 13.81
C SER A 230 2.86 -15.52 14.45
N SER A 231 3.53 -15.41 15.60
CA SER A 231 3.76 -14.13 16.30
C SER A 231 4.42 -13.09 15.39
N ASP A 232 5.42 -13.51 14.61
CA ASP A 232 6.20 -12.63 13.76
C ASP A 232 5.38 -12.15 12.56
N ALA A 233 4.55 -13.05 11.99
CA ALA A 233 3.63 -12.68 10.93
C ALA A 233 2.59 -11.68 11.44
N MET A 234 2.05 -11.92 12.64
CA MET A 234 1.10 -11.01 13.26
C MET A 234 1.70 -9.65 13.58
N GLN A 235 2.94 -9.57 14.07
CA GLN A 235 3.62 -8.30 14.29
C GLN A 235 3.75 -7.48 13.00
N ARG A 236 4.12 -8.13 11.88
CA ARG A 236 4.17 -7.48 10.56
C ARG A 236 2.79 -7.03 10.08
N LEU A 237 1.76 -7.84 10.30
CA LEU A 237 0.38 -7.52 9.95
C LEU A 237 -0.14 -6.32 10.75
N LEU A 238 0.05 -6.32 12.08
CA LEU A 238 -0.31 -5.21 12.95
C LEU A 238 0.45 -3.93 12.58
N SER A 239 1.74 -4.03 12.24
CA SER A 239 2.51 -2.89 11.72
C SER A 239 1.95 -2.34 10.41
N THR A 240 1.46 -3.23 9.53
CA THR A 240 0.78 -2.83 8.28
C THR A 240 -0.51 -2.06 8.59
N VAL A 241 -1.30 -2.54 9.56
CA VAL A 241 -2.53 -1.85 10.01
C VAL A 241 -2.23 -0.46 10.56
N GLN A 242 -1.14 -0.28 11.32
CA GLN A 242 -0.75 1.04 11.83
C GLN A 242 -0.39 2.03 10.72
N GLN A 243 0.12 1.54 9.59
CA GLN A 243 0.55 2.35 8.44
C GLN A 243 -0.52 2.44 7.35
N LEU A 244 -1.70 1.86 7.57
CA LEU A 244 -2.77 1.85 6.58
C LEU A 244 -3.32 3.26 6.41
N ARG A 245 -3.42 3.72 5.16
CA ARG A 245 -3.97 5.04 4.81
C ARG A 245 -4.57 5.01 3.42
N LEU A 246 -5.64 5.76 3.25
CA LEU A 246 -6.20 6.12 1.95
C LEU A 246 -5.35 7.22 1.32
N ALA A 247 -5.33 7.32 -0.01
CA ALA A 247 -4.45 8.23 -0.74
C ALA A 247 -5.21 9.40 -1.38
N VAL A 248 -6.15 9.10 -2.27
CA VAL A 248 -6.85 10.09 -3.09
C VAL A 248 -8.35 9.85 -2.97
N PHE A 249 -9.13 10.90 -2.70
CA PHE A 249 -10.58 10.87 -2.84
C PHE A 249 -10.96 10.86 -4.32
N VAL A 250 -11.91 10.01 -4.70
CA VAL A 250 -12.38 9.87 -6.08
C VAL A 250 -13.76 10.49 -6.22
N THR A 251 -14.73 9.99 -5.45
CA THR A 251 -16.13 10.46 -5.47
C THR A 251 -16.88 9.93 -4.26
N ASP A 252 -17.94 10.61 -3.84
CA ASP A 252 -18.95 10.03 -2.95
C ASP A 252 -19.71 8.92 -3.67
N ILE A 253 -20.25 7.98 -2.90
CA ILE A 253 -21.12 6.91 -3.37
C ILE A 253 -22.57 7.34 -3.17
N ASP A 254 -23.26 7.55 -4.28
CA ASP A 254 -24.69 7.85 -4.34
C ASP A 254 -25.41 6.92 -5.34
N ASP A 255 -26.72 7.10 -5.50
CA ASP A 255 -27.56 6.31 -6.41
C ASP A 255 -27.15 6.44 -7.89
N GLN A 256 -26.34 7.44 -8.26
CA GLN A 256 -25.88 7.69 -9.63
C GLN A 256 -24.46 7.17 -9.88
N THR A 257 -23.75 6.75 -8.83
CA THR A 257 -22.36 6.31 -8.90
C THR A 257 -22.26 4.93 -9.56
N ASP A 258 -21.58 4.84 -10.70
CA ASP A 258 -21.30 3.55 -11.36
C ASP A 258 -20.17 2.80 -10.66
N LEU A 259 -20.52 2.00 -9.64
CA LEU A 259 -19.57 1.15 -8.91
C LEU A 259 -18.84 0.15 -9.83
N SER A 260 -19.40 -0.21 -10.99
CA SER A 260 -18.78 -1.17 -11.92
C SER A 260 -17.49 -0.61 -12.51
N SER A 261 -17.46 0.68 -12.82
CA SER A 261 -16.27 1.39 -13.35
C SER A 261 -15.09 1.36 -12.37
N TYR A 262 -15.36 1.17 -11.08
CA TYR A 262 -14.36 1.08 -10.03
C TYR A 262 -14.13 -0.36 -9.53
N GLY A 263 -14.78 -1.36 -10.14
CA GLY A 263 -14.71 -2.76 -9.70
C GLY A 263 -15.36 -3.02 -8.33
N LEU A 264 -16.31 -2.17 -7.92
CA LEU A 264 -16.98 -2.21 -6.61
C LEU A 264 -18.42 -2.75 -6.67
N ALA A 265 -18.88 -3.23 -7.84
CA ALA A 265 -20.27 -3.68 -8.01
C ALA A 265 -20.54 -5.09 -7.44
N GLN A 266 -19.56 -6.00 -7.50
CA GLN A 266 -19.66 -7.38 -6.98
C GLN A 266 -18.26 -7.98 -6.81
N ASP A 267 -18.16 -9.09 -6.07
CA ASP A 267 -16.93 -9.88 -5.88
C ASP A 267 -15.74 -9.07 -5.34
N THR A 268 -16.01 -8.04 -4.54
CA THR A 268 -14.99 -7.19 -3.92
C THR A 268 -14.20 -7.95 -2.86
N THR A 269 -12.94 -7.55 -2.69
CA THR A 269 -12.15 -8.03 -1.55
C THR A 269 -12.41 -7.14 -0.36
N THR A 270 -13.01 -7.68 0.70
CA THR A 270 -13.30 -6.94 1.93
C THR A 270 -12.24 -7.19 2.99
N ILE A 271 -11.58 -6.12 3.44
CA ILE A 271 -10.68 -6.12 4.59
C ILE A 271 -11.45 -5.58 5.78
N THR A 272 -11.44 -6.32 6.90
CA THR A 272 -12.09 -5.90 8.14
C THR A 272 -11.11 -5.97 9.30
N ILE A 273 -11.08 -4.91 10.10
CA ILE A 273 -10.31 -4.81 11.34
C ILE A 273 -11.29 -4.45 12.46
N LYS A 274 -11.57 -5.41 13.35
CA LYS A 274 -12.45 -5.16 14.50
C LYS A 274 -11.64 -4.76 15.72
N ARG A 275 -12.14 -3.76 16.43
CA ARG A 275 -11.54 -3.20 17.64
C ARG A 275 -12.50 -3.35 18.83
N ARG A 276 -11.96 -3.46 20.04
CA ARG A 276 -12.74 -3.76 21.27
C ARG A 276 -13.80 -2.70 21.58
N ASP A 277 -13.48 -1.43 21.40
CA ASP A 277 -14.32 -0.29 21.81
C ASP A 277 -14.36 0.83 20.74
N GLN A 278 -14.11 0.49 19.48
CA GLN A 278 -14.12 1.43 18.36
C GLN A 278 -14.89 0.84 17.17
N ALA A 279 -15.31 1.72 16.25
CA ALA A 279 -15.87 1.27 14.99
C ALA A 279 -14.89 0.35 14.25
N SER A 280 -15.41 -0.74 13.69
CA SER A 280 -14.62 -1.62 12.83
C SER A 280 -14.23 -0.86 11.58
N LEU A 281 -12.97 -0.96 11.17
CA LEU A 281 -12.53 -0.50 9.87
C LEU A 281 -12.94 -1.55 8.83
N VAL A 282 -13.72 -1.15 7.82
CA VAL A 282 -14.13 -2.01 6.71
C VAL A 282 -13.74 -1.32 5.41
N LEU A 283 -12.86 -1.96 4.65
CA LEU A 283 -12.40 -1.49 3.35
C LEU A 283 -12.83 -2.50 2.28
N GLU A 284 -13.58 -2.04 1.29
CA GLU A 284 -13.90 -2.86 0.12
C GLU A 284 -13.00 -2.47 -1.03
N LEU A 285 -12.17 -3.40 -1.49
CA LEU A 285 -11.24 -3.19 -2.58
C LEU A 285 -11.91 -3.54 -3.91
N GLY A 286 -11.82 -2.60 -4.84
CA GLY A 286 -12.29 -2.72 -6.20
C GLY A 286 -11.15 -2.99 -7.20
N ALA A 287 -11.27 -2.40 -8.39
CA ALA A 287 -10.35 -2.64 -9.50
C ALA A 287 -8.92 -2.14 -9.21
N ASP A 288 -7.96 -2.89 -9.76
CA ASP A 288 -6.53 -2.54 -9.78
C ASP A 288 -6.28 -1.24 -10.56
N ILE A 289 -5.36 -0.44 -10.03
CA ILE A 289 -4.86 0.79 -10.64
C ILE A 289 -3.41 0.54 -11.05
N HIS A 290 -3.21 -0.01 -12.25
CA HIS A 290 -1.91 -0.24 -12.88
C HIS A 290 -0.85 -0.91 -11.99
N GLY A 291 -1.26 -1.83 -11.11
CA GLY A 291 -0.36 -2.55 -10.22
C GLY A 291 0.22 -1.73 -9.06
N ILE A 292 -0.22 -0.48 -8.84
CA ILE A 292 0.29 0.37 -7.75
C ILE A 292 -0.70 0.51 -6.59
N GLY A 293 -1.97 0.20 -6.82
CA GLY A 293 -3.03 0.31 -5.82
C GLY A 293 -4.36 -0.19 -6.37
N ALA A 294 -5.43 0.07 -5.63
CA ALA A 294 -6.79 -0.26 -6.01
C ALA A 294 -7.74 0.88 -5.65
N TYR A 295 -8.90 0.91 -6.29
CA TYR A 295 -10.04 1.65 -5.76
C TYR A 295 -10.52 1.00 -4.45
N CYS A 296 -11.01 1.82 -3.53
CA CYS A 296 -11.44 1.38 -2.22
C CYS A 296 -12.70 2.13 -1.79
N ALA A 297 -13.79 1.41 -1.54
CA ALA A 297 -14.95 1.99 -0.88
C ALA A 297 -14.73 2.00 0.63
N TYR A 298 -14.99 3.15 1.24
CA TYR A 298 -14.92 3.37 2.68
C TYR A 298 -15.92 4.47 3.08
N GLU A 299 -16.74 4.21 4.09
CA GLU A 299 -17.71 5.16 4.67
C GLU A 299 -18.54 5.97 3.66
N GLY A 300 -18.99 5.31 2.58
CA GLY A 300 -19.87 5.93 1.58
C GLY A 300 -19.14 6.78 0.54
N ALA A 301 -17.82 6.67 0.43
CA ALA A 301 -17.03 7.29 -0.63
C ALA A 301 -16.02 6.30 -1.24
N ILE A 302 -15.54 6.62 -2.43
CA ILE A 302 -14.50 5.89 -3.14
C ILE A 302 -13.19 6.65 -3.02
N TYR A 303 -12.15 5.93 -2.63
CA TYR A 303 -10.78 6.40 -2.53
C TYR A 303 -9.85 5.53 -3.37
N MET A 304 -8.60 5.96 -3.53
CA MET A 304 -7.50 5.11 -3.94
C MET A 304 -6.70 4.67 -2.71
N VAL A 305 -6.25 3.42 -2.71
CA VAL A 305 -5.32 2.90 -1.71
C VAL A 305 -4.14 2.23 -2.41
N SER A 306 -2.91 2.55 -1.98
CA SER A 306 -1.71 1.94 -2.57
C SER A 306 -1.49 0.51 -2.07
N TYR A 307 -0.94 -0.38 -2.89
CA TYR A 307 -0.55 -1.72 -2.42
C TYR A 307 0.57 -1.68 -1.39
N LEU A 308 1.39 -0.63 -1.40
CA LEU A 308 2.37 -0.38 -0.33
C LEU A 308 1.67 -0.14 1.02
N ALA A 309 0.51 0.52 1.02
CA ALA A 309 -0.29 0.74 2.23
C ALA A 309 -1.03 -0.51 2.69
N LEU A 310 -1.56 -1.28 1.74
CA LEU A 310 -2.22 -2.54 2.05
C LEU A 310 -1.22 -3.62 2.53
N GLY A 311 0.03 -3.59 2.05
CA GLY A 311 1.09 -4.49 2.50
C GLY A 311 0.65 -5.96 2.53
N ALA A 312 0.81 -6.60 3.69
CA ALA A 312 0.44 -8.00 3.87
C ALA A 312 -1.09 -8.27 3.78
N LEU A 313 -1.94 -7.25 3.94
CA LEU A 313 -3.41 -7.40 3.83
C LEU A 313 -3.84 -7.69 2.39
N HIS A 314 -3.15 -7.14 1.39
CA HIS A 314 -3.47 -7.36 -0.02
C HIS A 314 -3.27 -8.81 -0.46
N HIS A 315 -2.31 -9.51 0.16
CA HIS A 315 -1.96 -10.90 -0.14
C HIS A 315 -2.11 -11.79 1.09
N LEU A 316 -3.14 -11.54 1.92
CA LEU A 316 -3.25 -12.23 3.21
C LEU A 316 -3.50 -13.72 3.02
N ASP A 317 -2.42 -14.44 3.25
CA ASP A 317 -2.17 -15.88 3.30
C ASP A 317 -2.80 -16.72 4.42
N VAL A 318 -3.01 -18.04 4.26
CA VAL A 318 -3.05 -18.95 5.41
C VAL A 318 -1.61 -19.27 5.80
N GLN A 319 -0.79 -19.66 4.82
CA GLN A 319 0.62 -19.99 5.01
C GLN A 319 1.44 -18.78 5.48
N GLY A 320 1.08 -17.56 5.05
CA GLY A 320 1.74 -16.32 5.43
C GLY A 320 1.54 -15.92 6.89
N VAL A 321 0.50 -16.46 7.55
CA VAL A 321 0.17 -16.14 8.95
C VAL A 321 0.16 -17.35 9.87
N ALA A 322 0.12 -18.57 9.35
CA ALA A 322 0.13 -19.78 10.15
C ALA A 322 1.44 -19.93 10.94
N PHE A 323 1.33 -20.43 12.16
CA PHE A 323 2.47 -20.79 13.00
C PHE A 323 3.34 -21.84 12.30
N GLN A 324 4.65 -21.63 12.31
CA GLN A 324 5.60 -22.47 11.56
C GLN A 324 6.33 -23.49 12.44
N GLY A 325 6.14 -23.45 13.76
CA GLY A 325 6.73 -24.44 14.65
C GLY A 325 5.89 -25.71 14.76
N ILE A 326 6.45 -26.72 15.42
CA ILE A 326 5.75 -27.99 15.68
C ILE A 326 4.78 -27.90 16.86
N THR A 327 5.06 -27.03 17.82
CA THR A 327 4.21 -26.82 19.00
C THR A 327 4.25 -25.37 19.43
N ASP A 328 3.07 -24.83 19.73
CA ASP A 328 2.83 -23.51 20.33
C ASP A 328 2.83 -23.55 21.87
N ILE A 329 3.00 -24.73 22.46
CA ILE A 329 3.09 -24.93 23.92
C ILE A 329 4.58 -24.95 24.32
N PRO A 330 5.06 -24.04 25.17
CA PRO A 330 6.41 -24.12 25.73
C PRO A 330 6.55 -25.32 26.67
N PHE A 331 7.74 -25.94 26.72
CA PHE A 331 7.97 -27.08 27.63
C PHE A 331 7.64 -26.76 29.11
N ALA A 332 7.84 -25.51 29.53
CA ALA A 332 7.52 -25.02 30.87
C ALA A 332 6.04 -25.22 31.25
N ASP A 333 5.13 -25.19 30.29
CA ASP A 333 3.68 -25.30 30.53
C ASP A 333 3.16 -26.73 30.46
N VAL A 334 3.98 -27.67 29.98
CA VAL A 334 3.63 -29.08 29.84
C VAL A 334 3.41 -29.71 31.20
N LYS A 335 2.30 -30.44 31.34
CA LYS A 335 1.98 -31.28 32.50
C LYS A 335 2.03 -32.75 32.15
N HIS A 336 1.45 -33.14 31.02
CA HIS A 336 1.51 -34.51 30.53
C HIS A 336 1.88 -34.50 29.05
N ILE A 337 2.68 -35.48 28.65
CA ILE A 337 2.98 -35.71 27.24
C ILE A 337 2.91 -37.19 26.95
N GLU A 338 2.15 -37.55 25.93
CA GLU A 338 2.03 -38.91 25.45
C GLU A 338 2.61 -39.00 24.05
N VAL A 339 3.54 -39.93 23.85
CA VAL A 339 4.20 -40.18 22.57
C VAL A 339 3.83 -41.58 22.10
N ARG A 340 3.20 -41.67 20.94
CA ARG A 340 2.77 -42.93 20.32
C ARG A 340 3.33 -43.07 18.91
N THR A 341 3.92 -44.23 18.63
CA THR A 341 4.22 -44.75 17.29
C THR A 341 3.55 -46.13 17.16
N PRO A 342 3.51 -46.77 15.97
CA PRO A 342 2.95 -48.12 15.84
C PRO A 342 3.61 -49.17 16.76
N GLU A 343 4.88 -48.96 17.14
CA GLU A 343 5.68 -49.89 17.95
C GLU A 343 5.94 -49.40 19.39
N LEU A 344 5.56 -48.16 19.73
CA LEU A 344 5.91 -47.54 21.01
C LEU A 344 4.75 -46.70 21.57
N SER A 345 4.48 -46.83 22.86
CA SER A 345 3.61 -45.91 23.60
C SER A 345 4.30 -45.53 24.91
N ARG A 346 4.50 -44.23 25.16
CA ARG A 346 5.07 -43.71 26.39
C ARG A 346 4.26 -42.53 26.91
N LYS A 347 3.92 -42.55 28.20
CA LYS A 347 3.25 -41.47 28.92
C LYS A 347 4.18 -40.86 29.96
N TYR A 348 4.45 -39.57 29.78
CA TYR A 348 5.25 -38.79 30.71
C TYR A 348 4.37 -37.82 31.49
N SER A 349 4.68 -37.65 32.77
CA SER A 349 4.20 -36.55 33.59
C SER A 349 5.36 -35.63 33.95
N VAL A 350 5.14 -34.33 33.80
CA VAL A 350 6.12 -33.26 34.05
C VAL A 350 5.67 -32.50 35.29
N GLN A 351 6.53 -32.44 36.30
CA GLN A 351 6.34 -31.64 37.50
C GLN A 351 7.54 -30.71 37.69
N TRP A 352 7.29 -29.42 37.82
CA TRP A 352 8.34 -28.45 38.13
C TRP A 352 8.52 -28.37 39.64
N VAL A 353 9.75 -28.56 40.09
CA VAL A 353 10.15 -28.48 41.50
C VAL A 353 11.26 -27.46 41.68
N GLU A 354 11.31 -26.82 42.85
CA GLU A 354 12.35 -25.85 43.14
C GLU A 354 13.73 -26.53 43.15
N ARG A 355 14.70 -25.93 42.45
CA ARG A 355 16.08 -26.42 42.44
C ARG A 355 16.74 -26.09 43.77
N VAL A 356 17.26 -27.12 44.43
CA VAL A 356 17.93 -27.02 45.72
C VAL A 356 19.39 -27.44 45.57
N ALA A 357 20.31 -26.57 46.02
CA ALA A 357 21.74 -26.84 46.04
C ALA A 357 22.13 -27.85 47.14
N PRO A 358 23.33 -28.48 47.10
CA PRO A 358 23.76 -29.45 48.11
C PRO A 358 23.77 -28.94 49.56
N ASN A 359 23.76 -27.63 49.75
CA ASN A 359 23.68 -26.96 51.05
C ASN A 359 22.23 -26.63 51.49
N ASN A 360 21.22 -27.24 50.86
CA ASN A 360 19.79 -26.99 51.11
C ASN A 360 19.31 -25.54 50.86
N GLN A 361 20.04 -24.77 50.05
CA GLN A 361 19.59 -23.44 49.62
C GLN A 361 18.93 -23.51 48.24
N LEU A 362 17.92 -22.67 48.03
CA LEU A 362 17.31 -22.48 46.72
C LEU A 362 18.33 -21.90 45.75
N VAL A 363 18.38 -22.45 44.54
CA VAL A 363 19.20 -21.88 43.47
C VAL A 363 18.42 -20.76 42.80
N LEU A 364 19.01 -19.57 42.75
CA LEU A 364 18.43 -18.39 42.11
C LEU A 364 19.07 -18.15 40.73
N ASP A 365 18.31 -17.59 39.80
CA ASP A 365 18.82 -17.09 38.52
C ASP A 365 19.41 -15.68 38.63
N GLU A 366 19.88 -15.13 37.50
CA GLU A 366 20.51 -13.80 37.43
C GLU A 366 19.57 -12.65 37.85
N ASN A 367 18.26 -12.88 37.82
CA ASN A 367 17.22 -11.92 38.22
C ASN A 367 16.74 -12.16 39.66
N GLY A 368 17.33 -13.11 40.39
CA GLY A 368 16.96 -13.47 41.75
C GLY A 368 15.70 -14.34 41.87
N GLN A 369 15.21 -14.94 40.77
CA GLN A 369 14.09 -15.88 40.79
C GLN A 369 14.55 -17.31 41.05
N VAL A 370 13.73 -18.13 41.70
CA VAL A 370 14.06 -19.53 42.00
C VAL A 370 14.11 -20.34 40.71
N GLN A 371 15.22 -21.03 40.47
CA GLN A 371 15.35 -21.95 39.34
C GLN A 371 14.51 -23.20 39.57
N MET A 372 13.79 -23.65 38.55
CA MET A 372 12.97 -24.87 38.60
C MET A 372 13.68 -26.01 37.86
N ASP A 373 13.57 -27.23 38.40
CA ASP A 373 13.94 -28.47 37.75
C ASP A 373 12.69 -29.24 37.30
N ALA A 374 12.75 -29.81 36.10
CA ALA A 374 11.71 -30.72 35.61
C ALA A 374 11.91 -32.11 36.24
N LYS A 375 10.97 -32.52 37.09
CA LYS A 375 10.84 -33.90 37.56
C LYS A 375 9.92 -34.66 36.60
N ILE A 376 10.50 -35.64 35.90
CA ILE A 376 9.81 -36.43 34.88
C ILE A 376 9.43 -37.80 35.45
N MET A 377 8.18 -38.21 35.23
CA MET A 377 7.72 -39.58 35.51
C MET A 377 7.29 -40.25 34.21
N LEU A 378 7.88 -41.39 33.88
CA LEU A 378 7.48 -42.26 32.78
C LEU A 378 6.66 -43.42 33.34
N GLU A 379 5.40 -43.53 32.92
CA GLU A 379 4.47 -44.59 33.38
C GLU A 379 4.43 -44.72 34.93
N GLY A 380 4.50 -43.57 35.63
CA GLY A 380 4.50 -43.50 37.09
C GLY A 380 5.85 -43.69 37.78
N THR A 381 6.91 -44.01 37.03
CA THR A 381 8.28 -44.15 37.57
C THR A 381 9.10 -42.90 37.30
N VAL A 382 9.80 -42.37 38.31
CA VAL A 382 10.69 -41.21 38.12
C VAL A 382 11.86 -41.60 37.20
N VAL A 383 12.08 -40.82 36.15
CA VAL A 383 13.16 -41.00 35.20
C VAL A 383 13.99 -39.72 35.07
N ASP A 384 15.19 -39.86 34.51
CA ASP A 384 16.02 -38.70 34.17
C ASP A 384 15.32 -37.80 33.15
N ALA A 385 15.38 -36.48 33.37
CA ALA A 385 14.65 -35.50 32.58
C ALA A 385 15.29 -35.21 31.21
N ASP A 386 16.55 -35.59 31.02
CA ASP A 386 17.37 -35.20 29.86
C ASP A 386 16.76 -35.66 28.54
N ALA A 387 16.29 -36.90 28.47
CA ALA A 387 15.74 -37.47 27.24
C ALA A 387 14.48 -36.74 26.76
N LEU A 388 13.51 -36.53 27.66
CA LEU A 388 12.27 -35.83 27.32
C LEU A 388 12.52 -34.35 27.01
N THR A 389 13.39 -33.70 27.79
CA THR A 389 13.74 -32.29 27.59
C THR A 389 14.42 -32.08 26.24
N LYS A 390 15.42 -32.91 25.90
CA LYS A 390 16.10 -32.86 24.59
C LYS A 390 15.18 -33.20 23.44
N PHE A 391 14.27 -34.15 23.63
CA PHE A 391 13.24 -34.45 22.63
C PHE A 391 12.38 -33.22 22.35
N TYR A 392 11.85 -32.59 23.40
CA TYR A 392 10.97 -31.43 23.27
C TYR A 392 11.69 -30.22 22.65
N GLN A 393 12.89 -29.91 23.14
CA GLN A 393 13.74 -28.86 22.56
C GLN A 393 14.02 -29.08 21.08
N ARG A 394 14.18 -30.34 20.65
CA ARG A 394 14.38 -30.66 19.24
C ARG A 394 13.13 -30.42 18.42
N LEU A 395 11.93 -30.65 18.97
CA LEU A 395 10.67 -30.29 18.30
C LEU A 395 10.50 -28.77 18.18
N GLU A 396 10.76 -28.03 19.27
CA GLU A 396 10.69 -26.56 19.28
C GLU A 396 11.66 -25.92 18.26
N ALA A 397 12.83 -26.55 18.05
CA ALA A 397 13.82 -26.07 17.10
C ALA A 397 13.54 -26.43 15.63
N MET A 398 12.55 -27.27 15.34
CA MET A 398 12.25 -27.67 13.96
C MET A 398 11.59 -26.53 13.18
N GLN A 399 11.98 -26.42 11.91
CA GLN A 399 11.45 -25.47 10.95
C GLN A 399 10.72 -26.22 9.84
N PRO A 400 9.68 -25.61 9.24
CA PRO A 400 8.92 -26.26 8.19
C PRO A 400 9.80 -26.36 6.94
N ALA A 401 9.72 -27.50 6.25
CA ALA A 401 10.41 -27.73 4.99
C ALA A 401 9.66 -27.10 3.81
N LYS A 402 8.33 -27.16 3.82
CA LYS A 402 7.47 -26.55 2.79
C LYS A 402 6.02 -26.38 3.28
N PRO A 403 5.27 -25.40 2.74
CA PRO A 403 3.82 -25.38 2.91
C PRO A 403 3.15 -26.57 2.23
N LEU A 404 1.96 -26.92 2.71
CA LEU A 404 1.08 -27.91 2.12
C LEU A 404 -0.26 -27.28 1.70
N PRO A 405 -0.92 -27.83 0.67
CA PRO A 405 -2.33 -27.55 0.41
C PRO A 405 -3.20 -27.89 1.63
N LEU A 406 -4.23 -27.09 1.88
CA LEU A 406 -5.10 -27.26 3.05
C LEU A 406 -6.03 -28.49 2.91
N ASP A 407 -6.22 -28.97 1.69
CA ASP A 407 -7.05 -30.11 1.29
C ASP A 407 -6.21 -31.38 1.01
N ILE A 408 -4.97 -31.43 1.49
CA ILE A 408 -4.08 -32.57 1.26
C ILE A 408 -4.69 -33.88 1.81
N ASP A 409 -4.68 -34.93 0.98
CA ASP A 409 -5.04 -36.27 1.41
C ASP A 409 -3.90 -36.90 2.22
N LEU A 410 -4.20 -37.30 3.45
CA LEU A 410 -3.22 -37.88 4.36
C LEU A 410 -3.36 -39.40 4.41
N PRO A 411 -2.24 -40.13 4.59
CA PRO A 411 -2.30 -41.54 4.94
C PRO A 411 -3.22 -41.82 6.14
N PRO A 412 -3.89 -42.98 6.21
CA PRO A 412 -4.90 -43.27 7.23
C PRO A 412 -4.33 -43.40 8.65
N THR A 413 -3.01 -43.58 8.78
CA THR A 413 -2.34 -43.80 10.07
C THR A 413 -1.11 -42.89 10.18
N PRO A 414 -0.99 -42.12 11.28
CA PRO A 414 0.22 -41.35 11.54
C PRO A 414 1.38 -42.26 11.92
N LYS A 415 2.60 -41.83 11.59
CA LYS A 415 3.86 -42.46 12.04
C LYS A 415 4.17 -42.14 13.49
N LEU A 416 3.73 -40.97 13.94
CA LEU A 416 3.96 -40.45 15.27
C LEU A 416 2.76 -39.58 15.67
N THR A 417 2.21 -39.83 16.86
CA THR A 417 1.29 -38.92 17.53
C THR A 417 1.89 -38.48 18.85
N ILE A 418 1.91 -37.18 19.10
CA ILE A 418 2.31 -36.55 20.35
C ILE A 418 1.10 -35.79 20.90
N SER A 419 0.59 -36.19 22.05
CA SER A 419 -0.43 -35.44 22.77
C SER A 419 0.22 -34.69 23.93
N VAL A 420 0.16 -33.36 23.88
CA VAL A 420 0.69 -32.47 24.92
C VAL A 420 -0.49 -31.89 25.69
N TYR A 421 -0.44 -31.95 27.01
CA TYR A 421 -1.47 -31.42 27.90
C TYR A 421 -0.86 -30.39 28.85
N THR A 422 -1.51 -29.24 28.97
CA THR A 422 -1.21 -28.21 29.96
C THR A 422 -2.28 -28.21 31.06
N LYS A 423 -2.33 -27.15 31.89
CA LYS A 423 -3.38 -27.00 32.91
C LYS A 423 -4.77 -26.74 32.30
N GLY A 424 -4.84 -26.12 31.13
CA GLY A 424 -6.10 -25.63 30.55
C GLY A 424 -6.26 -25.86 29.05
N ASP A 425 -5.27 -26.43 28.39
CA ASP A 425 -5.27 -26.66 26.94
C ASP A 425 -4.55 -27.98 26.61
N SER A 426 -4.71 -28.45 25.38
CA SER A 426 -4.00 -29.60 24.84
C SER A 426 -3.73 -29.43 23.36
N ARG A 427 -2.64 -30.05 22.89
CA ARG A 427 -2.31 -30.15 21.46
C ARG A 427 -2.11 -31.60 21.07
N ILE A 428 -2.70 -32.01 19.95
CA ILE A 428 -2.47 -33.31 19.32
C ILE A 428 -1.69 -33.06 18.04
N LEU A 429 -0.45 -33.51 18.04
CA LEU A 429 0.48 -33.40 16.91
C LEU A 429 0.60 -34.77 16.26
N SER A 430 0.20 -34.90 15.01
CA SER A 430 0.29 -36.17 14.26
C SER A 430 1.11 -36.00 13.00
N PHE A 431 2.16 -36.82 12.84
CA PHE A 431 3.06 -36.80 11.70
C PHE A 431 2.71 -37.92 10.73
N TYR A 432 2.48 -37.57 9.48
CA TYR A 432 2.14 -38.49 8.42
C TYR A 432 3.27 -38.54 7.39
N ALA A 433 3.76 -39.73 7.06
CA ALA A 433 4.81 -39.88 6.05
C ALA A 433 4.33 -39.48 4.66
N MET A 434 5.20 -38.80 3.91
CA MET A 434 4.99 -38.42 2.53
C MET A 434 6.00 -39.14 1.62
N ASP A 435 5.69 -39.24 0.33
CA ASP A 435 6.53 -39.95 -0.66
C ASP A 435 7.90 -39.30 -0.89
N ASP A 436 8.04 -38.01 -0.59
CA ASP A 436 9.28 -37.24 -0.78
C ASP A 436 10.21 -37.25 0.44
N GLY A 437 9.99 -38.15 1.40
CA GLY A 437 10.78 -38.27 2.63
C GLY A 437 10.47 -37.22 3.68
N LYS A 438 9.48 -36.34 3.44
CA LYS A 438 8.95 -35.40 4.43
C LYS A 438 7.85 -36.05 5.26
N MET A 439 7.44 -35.34 6.30
CA MET A 439 6.24 -35.66 7.07
C MET A 439 5.31 -34.46 7.15
N ALA A 440 4.04 -34.66 6.84
CA ALA A 440 2.99 -33.66 7.08
C ALA A 440 2.69 -33.62 8.58
N LEU A 441 2.69 -32.43 9.16
CA LEU A 441 2.26 -32.21 10.54
C LEU A 441 0.78 -31.82 10.55
N SER A 442 -0.04 -32.65 11.17
CA SER A 442 -1.38 -32.29 11.61
C SER A 442 -1.29 -31.77 13.06
N MET A 443 -1.77 -30.56 13.28
CA MET A 443 -1.95 -29.95 14.59
C MET A 443 -3.44 -29.84 14.86
N ASP A 444 -3.93 -30.58 15.85
CA ASP A 444 -5.35 -30.71 16.19
C ASP A 444 -6.25 -31.07 15.00
N GLY A 445 -5.73 -31.86 14.06
CA GLY A 445 -6.45 -32.31 12.86
C GLY A 445 -6.18 -31.46 11.62
N TYR A 446 -5.56 -30.29 11.74
CA TYR A 446 -5.33 -29.37 10.63
C TYR A 446 -3.88 -29.39 10.14
N VAL A 447 -3.69 -29.29 8.83
CA VAL A 447 -2.38 -29.44 8.19
C VAL A 447 -2.06 -28.18 7.39
N VAL A 448 -0.89 -27.60 7.66
CA VAL A 448 -0.38 -26.44 6.91
C VAL A 448 1.05 -26.66 6.43
N TRP A 449 1.86 -27.43 7.17
CA TRP A 449 3.29 -27.55 6.93
C TRP A 449 3.76 -29.00 6.86
N ALA A 450 4.74 -29.24 5.99
CA ALA A 450 5.56 -30.44 6.01
C ALA A 450 6.92 -30.15 6.65
N TYR A 451 7.49 -31.15 7.29
CA TYR A 451 8.79 -31.12 7.96
C TYR A 451 9.70 -32.22 7.41
N GLU A 452 11.01 -32.07 7.59
CA GLU A 452 11.96 -33.12 7.23
C GLU A 452 11.73 -34.37 8.07
N GLY A 453 11.35 -35.49 7.44
CA GLY A 453 11.03 -36.72 8.15
C GLY A 453 12.22 -37.27 8.95
N GLN A 454 13.44 -37.05 8.45
CA GLN A 454 14.66 -37.39 9.17
C GLN A 454 14.80 -36.62 10.49
N ALA A 455 14.38 -35.36 10.56
CA ALA A 455 14.45 -34.56 11.77
C ALA A 455 13.49 -35.10 12.85
N VAL A 456 12.28 -35.49 12.44
CA VAL A 456 11.27 -36.12 13.31
C VAL A 456 11.78 -37.46 13.85
N GLU A 457 12.33 -38.31 12.98
CA GLU A 457 12.92 -39.60 13.38
C GLU A 457 14.13 -39.43 14.32
N GLN A 458 14.96 -38.40 14.11
CA GLN A 458 16.07 -38.08 15.02
C GLN A 458 15.58 -37.67 16.41
N ALA A 459 14.49 -36.90 16.50
CA ALA A 459 13.87 -36.59 17.79
C ALA A 459 13.38 -37.87 18.47
N LEU A 460 12.65 -38.73 17.75
CA LEU A 460 12.15 -40.01 18.29
C LEU A 460 13.26 -40.94 18.82
N LYS A 461 14.44 -40.95 18.18
CA LYS A 461 15.58 -41.75 18.63
C LYS A 461 16.05 -41.38 20.04
N ILE A 462 15.89 -40.13 20.46
CA ILE A 462 16.25 -39.68 21.81
C ILE A 462 15.45 -40.46 22.84
N LEU A 463 14.14 -40.59 22.62
CA LEU A 463 13.26 -41.33 23.52
C LEU A 463 13.47 -42.85 23.44
N ARG A 464 13.80 -43.41 22.28
CA ARG A 464 14.02 -44.87 22.13
C ARG A 464 15.27 -45.37 22.86
N ASN A 465 16.29 -44.53 22.99
CA ASN A 465 17.58 -44.87 23.58
C ASN A 465 17.68 -44.58 25.10
N SER A 466 16.64 -43.96 25.67
CA SER A 466 16.45 -43.71 27.10
C SER A 466 15.44 -44.68 27.70
#